data_AF-W1YQC9-F1
#
_entry.id   AF-W1YQC9-F1
#
_cell.length_a   1.000
_cell.length_b   1.000
_cell.length_c   1.000
_cell.angle_alpha   90.00
_cell.angle_beta   90.00
_cell.angle_gamma   90.00
#
_symmetry.space_group_name_H-M   'P 1'
#
loop_
_entity.id
_entity.type
_entity.pdbx_description
1 polymer ?
#
loop_
_entity_poly.entity_id
_entity_poly.type
_entity_poly.pdbx_seq_one_letter_code
_entity_poly.pdbx_strand_id
1 'polypeptide(L)'
;LENVRFNAAETSKDDAERQAFAKELASLADVFVSDGFGVVHRKQASVYDVAQILPAAAGLLVGKEIESLSKAVNNPERPYTVVLGGSKVSDKLGVIANLLGK
;
A
#
# COMPACT_ATOMS: atom_id res chain seq x y z
N LEU A 1 9.59 3.26 17.98
CA LEU A 1 9.47 4.55 17.28
C LEU A 1 8.18 5.22 17.73
N GLU A 2 8.14 6.55 17.76
CA GLU A 2 6.89 7.32 17.92
C GLU A 2 6.08 7.30 16.61
N ASN A 3 4.87 7.85 16.60
CA ASN A 3 4.07 8.07 15.41
C ASN A 3 4.89 8.80 14.31
N VAL A 4 5.20 8.08 13.23
CA VAL A 4 6.01 8.58 12.11
C VAL A 4 5.42 9.83 11.45
N ARG A 5 4.10 10.04 11.55
CA ARG A 5 3.44 11.24 11.02
C ARG A 5 3.64 12.51 11.86
N PHE A 6 4.31 12.42 13.00
CA PHE A 6 4.78 13.61 13.71
C PHE A 6 5.94 14.27 12.96
N ASN A 7 6.67 13.53 12.11
CA ASN A 7 7.60 14.13 11.16
C ASN A 7 6.86 14.50 9.87
N ALA A 8 6.86 15.79 9.51
CA ALA A 8 6.23 16.28 8.30
C ALA A 8 6.82 15.64 7.01
N ALA A 9 8.08 15.22 7.07
CA ALA A 9 8.74 14.50 5.98
C ALA A 9 8.10 13.15 5.66
N GLU A 10 7.30 12.54 6.55
CA GLU A 10 6.61 11.28 6.25
C GLU A 10 5.67 11.39 5.05
N THR A 11 4.99 12.54 4.92
CA THR A 11 3.97 12.78 3.88
C THR A 11 4.33 13.94 2.95
N SER A 12 5.59 14.37 2.94
CA SER A 12 6.00 15.52 2.13
C SER A 12 5.76 15.26 0.64
N LYS A 13 5.40 16.32 -0.09
CA LYS A 13 5.31 16.28 -1.55
C LYS A 13 6.69 16.36 -2.21
N ASP A 14 7.70 16.81 -1.46
CA ASP A 14 9.09 16.82 -1.92
C ASP A 14 9.73 15.45 -1.69
N ASP A 15 10.19 14.84 -2.77
CA ASP A 15 10.87 13.54 -2.74
C ASP A 15 12.16 13.59 -1.91
N ALA A 16 12.90 14.71 -1.93
CA ALA A 16 14.16 14.86 -1.22
C ALA A 16 13.97 14.83 0.31
N GLU A 17 12.93 15.51 0.82
CA GLU A 17 12.58 15.50 2.24
C GLU A 17 12.19 14.11 2.71
N ARG A 18 11.34 13.41 1.94
CA ARG A 18 10.94 12.03 2.28
C ARG A 18 12.14 11.08 2.27
N GLN A 19 13.02 11.20 1.28
CA GLN A 19 14.22 10.38 1.18
C GLN A 19 15.20 10.62 2.32
N ALA A 20 15.35 11.87 2.79
CA ALA A 20 16.17 12.17 3.95
C ALA A 20 15.65 11.45 5.20
N PHE A 21 14.34 11.54 5.46
CA PHE A 21 13.74 10.84 6.60
C PHE A 21 13.77 9.32 6.42
N ALA A 22 13.56 8.80 5.22
CA ALA A 22 13.67 7.37 4.94
C ALA A 22 15.09 6.82 5.18
N LYS A 23 16.14 7.61 4.92
CA LYS A 23 17.52 7.25 5.26
C LYS A 23 17.74 7.19 6.77
N GLU A 24 17.17 8.11 7.53
CA GLU A 24 17.21 8.07 8.99
C GLU A 24 16.53 6.79 9.51
N LEU A 25 15.34 6.45 8.99
CA LEU A 25 14.65 5.20 9.34
C LEU A 25 15.44 3.97 8.93
N ALA A 26 16.02 3.96 7.72
CA ALA A 26 16.82 2.86 7.21
C ALA A 26 18.09 2.64 8.04
N SER A 27 18.66 3.68 8.65
CA SER A 27 19.84 3.54 9.51
C SER A 27 19.59 2.70 10.78
N LEU A 28 18.33 2.42 11.11
CA LEU A 28 17.93 1.66 12.30
C LEU A 28 17.79 0.15 12.05
N ALA A 29 17.92 -0.31 10.80
CA ALA A 29 17.66 -1.70 10.43
C ALA A 29 18.46 -2.15 9.21
N ASP A 30 18.69 -3.46 9.11
CA ASP A 30 19.36 -4.07 7.95
C ASP A 30 18.39 -4.48 6.83
N VAL A 31 17.11 -4.69 7.19
CA VAL A 31 16.05 -5.17 6.29
C VAL A 31 14.72 -4.49 6.60
N PHE A 32 13.87 -4.37 5.57
CA PHE A 32 12.54 -3.78 5.70
C PHE A 32 11.44 -4.80 5.35
N VAL A 33 10.42 -4.92 6.20
CA VAL A 33 9.23 -5.75 5.94
C VAL A 33 8.00 -4.84 5.92
N SER A 34 7.35 -4.74 4.76
CA SER A 34 6.12 -3.97 4.62
C SER A 34 4.90 -4.84 4.91
N ASP A 35 4.26 -4.63 6.06
CA ASP A 35 3.10 -5.41 6.48
C ASP A 35 1.83 -4.55 6.71
N GLY A 36 1.88 -3.27 6.33
CA GLY A 36 0.77 -2.33 6.45
C GLY A 36 -0.03 -2.18 5.16
N PHE A 37 -0.90 -3.14 4.80
CA PHE A 37 -1.65 -3.11 3.53
C PHE A 37 -2.44 -1.80 3.31
N GLY A 38 -3.03 -1.23 4.37
CA GLY A 38 -3.79 0.02 4.29
C GLY A 38 -2.97 1.25 3.87
N VAL A 39 -1.64 1.19 3.86
CA VAL A 39 -0.76 2.32 3.47
C VAL A 39 0.07 2.05 2.22
N VAL A 40 0.11 0.83 1.68
CA VAL A 40 0.97 0.48 0.52
C VAL A 40 0.62 1.26 -0.75
N HIS A 41 -0.58 1.83 -0.84
CA HIS A 41 -1.01 2.70 -1.93
C HIS A 41 -0.45 4.13 -1.82
N ARG A 42 0.33 4.45 -0.79
CA ARG A 42 0.84 5.80 -0.51
C ARG A 42 2.35 5.87 -0.73
N LYS A 43 2.79 6.85 -1.50
CA LYS A 43 4.20 7.20 -1.65
C LYS A 43 4.66 8.02 -0.43
N GLN A 44 5.02 7.33 0.65
CA GLN A 44 5.42 7.91 1.94
C GLN A 44 6.80 7.41 2.38
N ALA A 45 7.49 8.15 3.27
CA ALA A 45 8.87 7.87 3.64
C ALA A 45 9.01 6.47 4.28
N SER A 46 8.18 6.16 5.29
CA SER A 46 8.18 4.88 6.00
C SER A 46 7.55 3.70 5.23
N VAL A 47 7.05 3.93 4.02
CA VAL A 47 6.33 2.93 3.22
C VAL A 47 7.06 2.61 1.92
N TYR A 48 7.26 3.64 1.09
CA TYR A 48 7.81 3.51 -0.25
C TYR A 48 9.30 3.80 -0.26
N ASP A 49 9.73 4.95 0.29
CA ASP A 49 11.11 5.41 0.14
C ASP A 49 12.08 4.53 0.97
N VAL A 50 11.72 4.09 2.18
CA VAL A 50 12.54 3.15 2.97
C VAL A 50 12.75 1.80 2.28
N ALA A 51 11.73 1.32 1.55
CA ALA A 51 11.79 0.07 0.79
C ALA A 51 12.70 0.15 -0.45
N GLN A 52 13.00 1.37 -0.93
CA GLN A 52 13.98 1.58 -2.01
C GLN A 52 15.43 1.55 -1.49
N ILE A 53 15.63 1.71 -0.17
CA ILE A 53 16.95 1.84 0.45
C ILE A 53 17.43 0.50 1.00
N LEU A 54 16.57 -0.23 1.70
CA LEU A 54 16.90 -1.51 2.32
C LEU A 54 16.40 -2.70 1.48
N PRO A 55 17.03 -3.89 1.60
CA PRO A 55 16.42 -5.12 1.16
C PRO A 55 15.02 -5.26 1.76
N ALA A 56 14.02 -5.33 0.89
CA ALA A 56 12.61 -5.24 1.27
C ALA A 56 11.83 -6.51 0.93
N ALA A 57 10.90 -6.87 1.81
CA ALA A 57 9.94 -7.95 1.60
C ALA A 57 8.52 -7.52 1.98
N ALA A 58 7.52 -8.15 1.36
CA ALA A 58 6.16 -8.07 1.85
C ALA A 58 6.02 -8.95 3.10
N GLY A 59 5.37 -8.43 4.13
CA GLY A 59 4.97 -9.22 5.29
C GLY A 59 3.81 -10.16 4.96
N LEU A 60 3.43 -10.99 5.93
CA LEU A 60 2.41 -12.02 5.74
C LEU A 60 1.00 -11.44 5.53
N LEU A 61 0.68 -10.31 6.17
CA LEU A 61 -0.61 -9.64 5.99
C LEU A 61 -0.71 -9.11 4.57
N VAL A 62 0.29 -8.35 4.13
CA VAL A 62 0.31 -7.80 2.76
C VAL A 62 0.32 -8.92 1.72
N GLY A 63 1.10 -9.98 1.93
CA GLY A 63 1.11 -11.15 1.06
C GLY A 63 -0.26 -11.81 0.93
N LYS A 64 -0.96 -12.01 2.04
CA LYS A 64 -2.32 -12.59 2.07
C LYS A 64 -3.36 -11.71 1.38
N GLU A 65 -3.27 -10.39 1.55
CA GLU A 65 -4.16 -9.43 0.88
C GLU A 65 -3.94 -9.45 -0.64
N ILE A 66 -2.68 -9.45 -1.09
CA ILE A 66 -2.34 -9.55 -2.52
C ILE A 66 -2.87 -10.85 -3.11
N GLU A 67 -2.70 -11.99 -2.44
CA GLU A 67 -3.20 -13.28 -2.91
C GLU A 67 -4.73 -13.27 -3.05
N SER A 68 -5.42 -12.77 -2.02
CA SER A 68 -6.89 -12.72 -1.97
C SER A 68 -7.45 -11.81 -3.08
N LEU A 69 -6.86 -10.63 -3.25
CA LEU A 69 -7.26 -9.69 -4.31
C LEU A 69 -6.93 -10.21 -5.71
N SER A 70 -5.79 -10.89 -5.88
CA SER A 70 -5.41 -11.49 -7.17
C SER A 70 -6.41 -12.54 -7.62
N LYS A 71 -6.92 -13.38 -6.70
CA LYS A 71 -7.97 -14.36 -7.01
C LYS A 71 -9.26 -13.67 -7.47
N ALA A 72 -9.66 -12.60 -6.80
CA ALA A 72 -10.88 -11.87 -7.13
C ALA A 72 -10.78 -11.07 -8.46
N VAL A 73 -9.59 -10.53 -8.79
CA VAL A 73 -9.42 -9.61 -9.92
C VAL A 73 -8.89 -10.29 -11.19
N ASN A 74 -8.07 -11.35 -11.10
CA ASN A 74 -7.41 -11.92 -12.27
C ASN A 74 -8.12 -13.15 -12.83
N ASN A 75 -8.59 -14.06 -11.98
CA ASN A 75 -9.28 -15.27 -12.39
C ASN A 75 -10.34 -15.68 -11.36
N PRO A 76 -11.42 -14.90 -11.21
CA PRO A 76 -12.45 -15.20 -10.22
C PRO A 76 -13.20 -16.49 -10.59
N GLU A 77 -13.40 -17.35 -9.61
CA GLU A 77 -14.27 -18.51 -9.76
C GLU A 77 -15.72 -18.06 -10.02
N ARG A 78 -16.40 -18.75 -10.93
CA ARG A 78 -17.76 -18.40 -11.36
C ARG A 78 -18.80 -19.35 -10.76
N PRO A 79 -20.01 -18.86 -10.41
CA PRO A 79 -20.51 -17.50 -10.62
C PRO A 79 -19.84 -16.45 -9.72
N TYR A 80 -19.41 -15.32 -10.31
CA TYR A 80 -18.70 -14.25 -9.62
C TYR A 80 -19.66 -13.10 -9.31
N THR A 81 -19.88 -12.83 -8.01
CA THR A 81 -20.81 -11.80 -7.53
C THR A 81 -20.03 -10.79 -6.69
N VAL A 82 -20.22 -9.50 -7.00
CA VAL A 82 -19.58 -8.38 -6.28
C VAL A 82 -20.66 -7.53 -5.58
N VAL A 83 -20.48 -7.26 -4.29
CA VAL A 83 -21.37 -6.41 -3.49
C VAL A 83 -20.67 -5.10 -3.16
N LEU A 84 -21.23 -3.96 -3.63
CA LEU A 84 -20.63 -2.64 -3.47
C LEU A 84 -21.48 -1.67 -2.63
N GLY A 85 -21.24 -1.62 -1.31
CA GLY A 85 -21.92 -0.72 -0.35
C GLY A 85 -21.25 0.65 -0.16
N GLY A 86 -21.96 1.66 0.37
CA GLY A 86 -21.45 3.04 0.62
C GLY A 86 -22.24 4.16 -0.08
N SER A 87 -22.18 5.39 0.45
CA SER A 87 -23.10 6.50 0.09
C SER A 87 -22.73 7.30 -1.17
N LYS A 88 -21.46 7.28 -1.58
CA LYS A 88 -20.98 7.99 -2.79
C LYS A 88 -20.81 7.00 -3.95
N VAL A 89 -21.68 7.12 -4.94
CA VAL A 89 -21.67 6.26 -6.13
C VAL A 89 -20.50 6.60 -7.06
N SER A 90 -20.12 7.89 -7.15
CA SER A 90 -19.02 8.38 -7.99
C SER A 90 -17.71 7.61 -7.78
N ASP A 91 -17.37 7.35 -6.52
CA ASP A 91 -16.08 6.78 -6.12
C ASP A 91 -15.95 5.29 -6.50
N LYS A 92 -17.08 4.67 -6.86
CA LYS A 92 -17.18 3.24 -7.19
C LYS A 92 -17.22 2.96 -8.67
N LEU A 93 -17.45 3.97 -9.51
CA LEU A 93 -17.57 3.78 -10.96
C LEU A 93 -16.31 3.15 -11.55
N GLY A 94 -15.13 3.55 -11.10
CA GLY A 94 -13.85 2.95 -11.51
C GLY A 94 -13.71 1.48 -11.09
N VAL A 95 -14.20 1.13 -9.90
CA VAL A 95 -14.19 -0.26 -9.41
C VAL A 95 -15.14 -1.12 -10.26
N ILE A 96 -16.35 -0.64 -10.53
CA ILE A 96 -17.33 -1.35 -11.37
C ILE A 96 -16.76 -1.58 -12.76
N ALA A 97 -16.20 -0.54 -13.40
CA ALA A 97 -15.61 -0.65 -14.73
C ALA A 97 -14.50 -1.70 -14.80
N ASN A 98 -13.64 -1.76 -13.78
CA ASN A 98 -12.55 -2.74 -13.71
C ASN A 98 -13.04 -4.18 -13.49
N LEU A 99 -14.16 -4.38 -12.81
CA LEU A 99 -14.68 -5.71 -12.46
C LEU A 99 -15.67 -6.27 -13.49
N LEU A 100 -16.32 -5.43 -14.30
CA LEU A 100 -17.30 -5.86 -15.32
C LEU A 100 -16.71 -6.78 -16.39
N GLY A 101 -15.40 -6.67 -16.67
CA GLY A 101 -14.70 -7.50 -17.65
C GLY A 101 -14.02 -8.74 -17.07
N LYS A 102 -14.23 -9.04 -15.79
CA LYS A 102 -13.58 -10.14 -15.06
C LYS A 102 -14.47 -11.36 -14.93
#